data_AF-A0A2E1TXB6-F1
#
_entry.id   AF-A0A2E1TXB6-F1
#
_cell.length_a   1.000
_cell.length_b   1.000
_cell.length_c   1.000
_cell.angle_alpha   90.00
_cell.angle_beta   90.00
_cell.angle_gamma   90.00
#
_symmetry.space_group_name_H-M   'P 1'
#
loop_
_entity.id
_entity.type
_entity.pdbx_description
1 polymer ?
#
loop_
_entity_poly.entity_id
_entity_poly.type
_entity_poly.pdbx_seq_one_letter_code
_entity_poly.pdbx_strand_id
1 'polypeptide(L)' 'RENNIQVERFVRRVNNAKYEGIPADWGVECGFGRQLLTGNKDGPDGFFFSLLCKS' A
#
# COMPACT_ATOMS: atom_id res chain seq x y z
N ARG A 1 -1.10 12.41 6.26
CA ARG A 1 -1.89 11.32 5.59
C ARG A 1 -1.29 11.15 4.20
N GLU A 2 -0.16 10.45 4.10
CA GLU A 2 0.78 10.61 2.98
C GLU A 2 0.87 9.39 2.04
N ASN A 3 0.71 8.18 2.54
CA ASN A 3 1.17 6.99 1.80
C ASN A 3 0.23 6.60 0.63
N ASN A 4 -1.06 6.47 0.88
CA ASN A 4 -2.02 6.06 -0.15
C ASN A 4 -2.15 7.08 -1.29
N ILE A 5 -2.09 8.38 -0.98
CA ILE A 5 -2.16 9.47 -1.96
C ILE A 5 -0.89 9.51 -2.83
N GLN A 6 0.28 9.19 -2.28
CA GLN A 6 1.51 9.11 -3.06
C GLN A 6 1.46 8.00 -4.12
N VAL A 7 0.98 6.80 -3.75
CA VAL A 7 0.82 5.70 -4.71
C VAL A 7 -0.25 6.02 -5.74
N GLU A 8 -1.38 6.60 -5.33
CA GLU A 8 -2.42 7.03 -6.27
C GLU A 8 -1.87 8.01 -7.32
N ARG A 9 -1.12 9.03 -6.88
CA ARG A 9 -0.50 10.02 -7.77
C ARG A 9 0.52 9.38 -8.70
N PHE A 10 1.28 8.40 -8.23
CA PHE A 10 2.25 7.67 -9.04
C PHE A 10 1.55 6.87 -10.15
N VAL A 11 0.56 6.03 -9.78
CA VAL A 11 -0.21 5.21 -10.74
C VAL A 11 -0.93 6.09 -11.77
N ARG A 12 -1.49 7.24 -11.34
CA ARG A 12 -2.13 8.18 -12.27
C ARG A 12 -1.16 8.91 -13.20
N ARG A 13 0.10 9.12 -12.79
CA ARG A 13 1.11 9.82 -13.60
C ARG A 13 1.85 8.87 -14.54
N VAL A 14 1.96 7.60 -14.17
CA VAL A 14 2.75 6.59 -14.86
C VAL A 14 1.80 5.65 -15.57
N ASN A 15 1.53 5.91 -16.87
CA ASN A 15 0.54 5.17 -17.67
C ASN A 15 0.81 3.66 -17.79
N ASN A 16 2.02 3.21 -17.48
CA ASN A 16 2.41 1.80 -17.46
C ASN A 16 2.50 1.20 -16.06
N ALA A 17 2.11 1.92 -15.01
CA ALA A 17 1.99 1.38 -13.66
C ALA A 17 0.53 1.04 -13.39
N LYS A 18 0.27 -0.20 -12.98
CA LYS A 18 -1.04 -0.65 -12.51
C LYS A 18 -0.91 -1.10 -11.06
N TYR A 19 -1.86 -0.67 -10.24
CA TYR A 19 -1.98 -1.19 -8.89
C TYR A 19 -2.57 -2.59 -8.94
N GLU A 20 -1.93 -3.52 -8.24
CA GLU A 20 -2.47 -4.86 -7.99
C GLU A 20 -2.79 -4.99 -6.51
N GLY A 21 -3.99 -5.49 -6.21
CA GLY A 21 -4.38 -5.77 -4.83
C GLY A 21 -3.44 -6.78 -4.21
N ILE A 22 -2.85 -6.47 -3.06
CA ILE A 22 -1.98 -7.41 -2.33
C ILE A 22 -2.86 -8.52 -1.75
N PRO A 23 -2.72 -9.80 -2.14
CA PRO A 23 -3.51 -10.90 -1.58
C PRO A 23 -2.88 -11.34 -0.25
N ALA A 24 -3.08 -10.54 0.79
CA ALA A 24 -2.55 -10.79 2.12
C ALA A 24 -3.66 -10.73 3.16
N ASP A 25 -3.62 -11.61 4.15
CA ASP A 25 -4.60 -11.59 5.26
C ASP A 25 -4.18 -10.67 6.42
N TRP A 26 -3.10 -9.92 6.24
CA TRP A 26 -2.55 -8.98 7.22
C TRP A 26 -2.76 -7.52 6.85
N GLY A 27 -2.72 -6.65 7.87
CA GLY A 27 -2.86 -5.20 7.72
C GLY A 27 -4.27 -4.75 7.32
N VAL A 28 -4.47 -3.44 7.31
CA VAL A 28 -5.72 -2.81 6.89
C VAL A 28 -5.66 -2.50 5.40
N GLU A 29 -6.64 -2.99 4.64
CA GLU A 29 -6.76 -2.69 3.21
C GLU A 29 -7.07 -1.21 2.99
N CYS A 30 -6.33 -0.59 2.08
CA CYS A 30 -6.45 0.80 1.64
C CYS A 30 -6.56 0.83 0.11
N GLY A 31 -7.08 1.93 -0.46
CA GLY A 31 -7.38 2.00 -1.90
C GLY A 31 -6.21 1.69 -2.87
N PHE A 32 -4.96 1.86 -2.43
CA PHE A 32 -3.76 1.56 -3.23
C PHE A 32 -2.70 0.80 -2.43
N GLY A 33 -3.11 -0.02 -1.46
CA GLY A 33 -2.16 -0.85 -0.70
C GLY A 33 -2.74 -1.39 0.60
N ARG A 34 -1.86 -1.89 1.47
CA ARG A 34 -2.21 -2.31 2.83
C ARG A 34 -1.35 -1.58 3.85
N GLN A 35 -1.97 -1.12 4.93
CA GLN A 35 -1.29 -0.45 6.03
C GLN A 35 -1.24 -1.39 7.24
N LEU A 36 -0.04 -1.76 7.67
CA LEU A 36 0.19 -2.35 8.98
C LEU A 36 0.12 -1.24 10.03
N LEU A 37 -0.79 -1.41 10.99
CA LEU A 37 -0.90 -0.53 12.15
C LEU A 37 -0.13 -1.15 13.31
N THR A 38 0.63 -0.34 14.05
CA THR A 38 1.29 -0.78 15.28
C THR A 38 0.24 -1.03 16.35
N GLY A 39 0.02 -2.31 16.69
CA GLY A 39 -0.99 -2.71 17.67
C GLY A 39 -0.43 -3.35 18.95
N ASN A 40 0.79 -3.88 18.91
CA ASN A 40 1.40 -4.59 20.04
C ASN A 40 2.73 -3.96 20.41
N LYS A 41 3.03 -3.94 21.72
CA LYS A 41 4.29 -3.43 22.30
C LYS A 41 5.53 -4.18 21.81
N ASP A 42 5.33 -5.36 21.19
CA ASP A 42 6.35 -6.21 20.53
C ASP A 42 6.04 -6.48 19.05
N GLY A 43 5.11 -5.71 18.45
CA GLY A 43 4.72 -5.86 17.05
C GLY A 43 5.63 -5.06 16.10
N PRO A 44 5.70 -5.44 14.81
CA PRO A 44 6.48 -4.69 13.82
C PRO A 44 5.99 -3.24 13.69
N ASP A 45 6.92 -2.33 13.35
CA ASP A 45 6.61 -0.93 13.09
C ASP A 45 5.55 -0.75 11.99
N GLY A 46 4.82 0.36 12.09
CA GLY A 46 3.73 0.67 11.18
C GLY A 46 4.28 0.89 9.77
N PHE A 47 3.90 0.03 8.84
CA PHE A 47 4.45 0.03 7.49
C PHE A 47 3.34 0.00 6.44
N PHE A 48 3.61 0.57 5.27
CA PHE A 48 2.67 0.58 4.16
C PHE A 48 3.25 -0.19 2.98
N PHE A 49 2.47 -1.10 2.43
CA PHE A 49 2.83 -1.90 1.28
C PHE A 49 1.90 -1.59 0.12
N SER A 50 2.47 -1.44 -1.07
CA SER A 50 1.74 -1.36 -2.33
C SER A 50 2.41 -2.26 -3.35
N LEU A 51 1.62 -3.09 -4.03
CA LEU A 51 2.09 -3.88 -5.16
C LEU A 51 1.75 -3.15 -6.45
N LEU A 52 2.77 -2.91 -7.27
CA LEU A 52 2.64 -2.25 -8.56
C LEU A 52 3.23 -3.16 -9.63
N CYS A 53 2.49 -3.34 -10.71
CA CYS A 53 2.96 -4.04 -11.89
C CYS A 53 3.21 -3.06 -13.02
N LYS A 54 4.26 -3.33 -13.79
CA LYS A 54 4.59 -2.61 -15.00
C LYS A 54 4.00 -3.35 -16.20
N SER A 55 3.10 -2.69 -16.95
CA SER A 55 2.52 -3.21 -18.20
C SER A 55 3.17 -2.63 -19.44
#